data_AF-A0A941JDG2-F1
#
_entry.id   AF-A0A941JDG2-F1
#
_cell.length_a   1.000
_cell.length_b   1.000
_cell.length_c   1.000
_cell.angle_alpha   90.00
_cell.angle_beta   90.00
_cell.angle_gamma   90.00
#
_symmetry.space_group_name_H-M   'P 1'
#
loop_
_entity.id
_entity.type
_entity.pdbx_description
1 polymer ?
#
loop_
_entity_poly.entity_id
_entity_poly.type
_entity_poly.pdbx_seq_one_letter_code
_entity_poly.pdbx_strand_id
1 'polypeptide(L)'
;MSLLETSPITFVSPAVLAGDDPAANPCLDCGACCSHFRVSFYCGELAGENGGQVPVELVTQLSPLRACMKGTEMGGGRCISLRGELGKPGIHCAIYENRPTPCREFDIWLPDGTPNPDCQRLRLALGLPAVRPRPDAENDPLGPQPQHPDQPAAA
;
A
#
# COMPACT_ATOMS: atom_id res chain seq x y z
N MET A 1 -8.84 29.77 -40.90
CA MET A 1 -8.48 29.99 -39.50
C MET A 1 -9.38 29.10 -38.65
N SER A 2 -9.02 27.82 -38.52
CA SER A 2 -9.77 26.85 -37.71
C SER A 2 -9.02 26.70 -36.39
N LEU A 3 -9.59 27.24 -35.32
CA LEU A 3 -9.06 27.10 -33.98
C LEU A 3 -9.32 25.64 -33.55
N LEU A 4 -8.26 24.84 -33.47
CA LEU A 4 -8.32 23.54 -32.82
C LEU A 4 -8.40 23.79 -31.32
N GLU A 5 -9.59 23.63 -30.75
CA GLU A 5 -9.80 23.64 -29.29
C GLU A 5 -8.99 22.50 -28.67
N THR A 6 -7.94 22.87 -27.93
CA THR A 6 -7.22 21.95 -27.06
C THR A 6 -8.13 21.62 -25.88
N SER A 7 -8.87 20.52 -25.97
CA SER A 7 -9.56 19.95 -24.80
C SER A 7 -8.54 19.74 -23.67
N PRO A 8 -8.79 20.27 -22.46
CA PRO A 8 -7.91 20.02 -21.34
C PRO A 8 -7.97 18.53 -21.00
N ILE A 9 -6.81 17.85 -21.08
CA ILE A 9 -6.67 16.49 -20.57
C ILE A 9 -6.80 16.59 -19.05
N THR A 10 -8.00 16.35 -18.53
CA THR A 10 -8.21 16.20 -17.09
C THR A 10 -7.45 14.94 -16.65
N PHE A 11 -6.43 15.10 -15.81
CA PHE A 11 -5.79 13.98 -15.14
C PHE A 11 -6.80 13.33 -14.19
N VAL A 12 -7.54 12.33 -14.69
CA VAL A 12 -8.44 11.52 -13.87
C VAL A 12 -7.58 10.56 -13.05
N SER A 13 -7.71 10.61 -11.73
CA SER A 13 -6.97 9.71 -10.83
C SER A 13 -7.30 8.25 -11.19
N PRO A 14 -6.33 7.30 -11.15
CA PRO A 14 -6.59 5.88 -11.38
C PRO A 14 -7.76 5.31 -10.55
N ALA A 15 -7.96 5.84 -9.34
CA ALA A 15 -9.08 5.49 -8.47
C ALA A 15 -10.46 5.86 -9.05
N VAL A 16 -10.56 6.96 -9.80
CA VAL A 16 -11.82 7.38 -10.45
C VAL A 16 -12.09 6.54 -11.70
N LEU A 17 -11.03 6.13 -12.41
CA LEU A 17 -11.16 5.21 -13.55
C LEU A 17 -11.52 3.79 -13.11
N ALA A 18 -11.12 3.39 -11.90
CA ALA A 18 -11.42 2.09 -11.35
C ALA A 18 -12.90 1.93 -10.93
N GLY A 19 -13.61 2.99 -10.52
CA GLY A 19 -15.01 2.85 -10.09
C GLY A 19 -15.20 1.79 -8.98
N ASP A 20 -16.36 1.14 -8.93
CA ASP A 20 -16.64 0.00 -8.01
C ASP A 20 -15.91 -1.30 -8.40
N ASP A 21 -14.80 -1.23 -9.13
CA ASP A 21 -14.03 -2.40 -9.56
C ASP A 21 -13.41 -3.11 -8.34
N PRO A 22 -13.77 -4.38 -8.08
CA PRO A 22 -13.17 -5.18 -7.01
C PRO A 22 -11.66 -5.41 -7.20
N ALA A 23 -11.10 -5.18 -8.39
CA ALA A 23 -9.67 -5.26 -8.67
C ALA A 23 -8.89 -3.97 -8.35
N ALA A 24 -9.58 -2.88 -8.00
CA ALA A 24 -8.93 -1.62 -7.61
C ALA A 24 -8.15 -1.79 -6.30
N ASN A 25 -6.88 -1.36 -6.26
CA ASN A 25 -6.05 -1.46 -5.05
C ASN A 25 -6.61 -0.58 -3.91
N PRO A 26 -7.18 -1.16 -2.84
CA PRO A 26 -7.84 -0.40 -1.78
C PRO A 26 -6.89 0.45 -0.93
N CYS A 27 -5.57 0.29 -1.08
CA CYS A 27 -4.56 1.11 -0.43
C CYS A 27 -4.43 2.50 -1.04
N LEU A 28 -4.84 2.70 -2.31
CA LEU A 28 -4.75 3.99 -3.01
C LEU A 28 -5.84 4.99 -2.61
N ASP A 29 -6.77 4.57 -1.74
CA ASP A 29 -7.90 5.36 -1.27
C ASP A 29 -8.06 5.39 0.26
N CYS A 30 -7.24 4.68 1.04
CA CYS A 30 -7.43 4.58 2.50
C CYS A 30 -6.32 5.23 3.35
N GLY A 31 -5.06 4.87 3.15
CA GLY A 31 -3.92 5.30 3.99
C GLY A 31 -3.93 4.78 5.44
N ALA A 32 -4.81 3.83 5.79
CA ALA A 32 -5.11 3.47 7.18
C ALA A 32 -3.92 2.84 7.95
N CYS A 33 -3.19 1.93 7.31
CA CYS A 33 -1.99 1.32 7.91
C CYS A 33 -0.89 2.37 8.14
N CYS A 34 -0.71 3.31 7.20
CA CYS A 34 0.27 4.39 7.26
C CYS A 34 -0.05 5.47 8.30
N SER A 35 -1.27 5.51 8.85
CA SER A 35 -1.67 6.43 9.92
C SER A 35 -1.87 5.77 11.28
N HIS A 36 -1.50 4.49 11.43
CA HIS A 36 -1.77 3.74 12.64
C HIS A 36 -0.58 2.96 13.16
N PHE A 37 0.10 2.18 12.33
CA PHE A 37 1.18 1.33 12.83
C PHE A 37 2.45 2.11 13.09
N ARG A 38 3.19 1.72 14.14
CA ARG A 38 4.61 2.02 14.23
C ARG A 38 5.37 1.15 13.24
N VAL A 39 5.93 1.76 12.21
CA VAL A 39 6.67 1.02 11.17
C VAL A 39 8.11 0.84 11.62
N SER A 40 8.35 -0.10 12.54
CA SER A 40 9.69 -0.46 13.03
C SER A 40 10.30 -1.59 12.21
N PHE A 41 11.58 -1.46 11.85
CA PHE A 41 12.27 -2.42 10.97
C PHE A 41 13.78 -2.50 11.30
N TYR A 42 14.51 -3.43 10.66
CA TYR A 42 15.94 -3.62 10.94
C TYR A 42 16.77 -2.50 10.29
N CYS A 43 17.76 -1.97 10.99
CA CYS A 43 18.56 -0.85 10.47
C CYS A 43 19.32 -1.17 9.16
N GLY A 44 19.58 -2.45 8.85
CA GLY A 44 20.19 -2.86 7.59
C GLY A 44 19.32 -2.65 6.34
N GLU A 45 18.04 -2.31 6.51
CA GLU A 45 17.17 -1.94 5.38
C GLU A 45 17.33 -0.48 4.95
N LEU A 46 18.03 0.34 5.76
CA LEU A 46 18.33 1.73 5.44
C LEU A 46 19.30 1.81 4.26
N ALA A 47 19.00 2.68 3.31
CA ALA A 47 19.86 2.93 2.16
C ALA A 47 21.23 3.46 2.62
N GLY A 48 22.30 2.80 2.19
CA GLY A 48 23.67 3.22 2.45
C GLY A 48 24.69 2.29 1.80
N GLU A 49 25.95 2.42 2.21
CA GLU A 49 27.06 1.63 1.67
C GLU A 49 26.91 0.13 1.92
N ASN A 50 26.19 -0.25 2.97
CA ASN A 50 25.98 -1.64 3.38
C ASN A 50 24.73 -2.29 2.76
N GLY A 51 24.09 -1.63 1.80
CA GLY A 51 22.84 -2.09 1.16
C GLY A 51 21.61 -1.35 1.66
N GLY A 52 20.45 -2.02 1.60
CA GLY A 52 19.16 -1.41 1.94
C GLY A 52 18.64 -0.46 0.87
N GLN A 53 17.43 0.03 1.09
CA GLN A 53 16.73 0.90 0.13
C GLN A 53 15.89 1.99 0.78
N VAL A 54 15.62 1.90 2.09
CA VAL A 54 14.77 2.86 2.80
C VAL A 54 15.56 4.16 3.02
N PRO A 55 15.07 5.33 2.56
CA PRO A 55 15.83 6.57 2.68
C PRO A 55 16.07 7.00 4.14
N VAL A 56 17.32 7.28 4.49
CA VAL A 56 17.76 7.57 5.86
C VAL A 56 17.13 8.84 6.45
N GLU A 57 16.77 9.80 5.60
CA GLU A 57 16.15 11.06 5.97
C GLU A 57 14.68 10.90 6.42
N LEU A 58 14.05 9.76 6.10
CA LEU A 58 12.65 9.49 6.42
C LEU A 58 12.48 8.65 7.69
N VAL A 59 13.57 8.34 8.40
CA VAL A 59 13.56 7.40 9.51
C VAL A 59 14.06 8.01 10.83
N THR A 60 13.56 7.49 11.93
CA THR A 60 14.03 7.78 13.29
C THR A 60 14.70 6.53 13.85
N GLN A 61 15.96 6.65 14.29
CA GLN A 61 16.65 5.56 14.97
C GLN A 61 16.02 5.29 16.35
N LEU A 62 15.65 4.05 16.63
CA LEU A 62 15.06 3.65 17.91
C LEU A 62 16.09 3.00 18.85
N SER A 63 16.97 2.18 18.30
CA SER A 63 18.07 1.52 19.01
C SER A 63 19.19 1.20 18.02
N PRO A 64 20.37 0.70 18.43
CA PRO A 64 21.46 0.42 17.49
C PRO A 64 21.08 -0.48 16.30
N LEU A 65 20.11 -1.39 16.47
CA LEU A 65 19.69 -2.35 15.46
C LEU A 65 18.28 -2.11 14.89
N ARG A 66 17.59 -1.05 15.33
CA ARG A 66 16.20 -0.78 14.93
C ARG A 66 16.00 0.69 14.56
N ALA A 67 15.30 0.89 13.45
CA ALA A 67 14.78 2.18 13.03
C ALA A 67 13.26 2.10 12.86
N CYS A 68 12.61 3.25 12.73
CA CYS A 68 11.23 3.32 12.29
C CYS A 68 11.00 4.49 11.34
N MET A 69 9.91 4.44 10.58
CA MET A 69 9.51 5.58 9.75
C MET A 69 9.11 6.77 10.64
N LYS A 70 9.60 7.97 10.30
CA LYS A 70 9.26 9.22 11.01
C LYS A 70 7.75 9.44 11.04
N GLY A 71 7.27 9.94 12.18
CA GLY A 71 5.86 10.19 12.45
C GLY A 71 5.10 8.97 12.94
N THR A 72 5.75 7.79 13.02
CA THR A 72 5.13 6.55 13.50
C THR A 72 5.69 6.07 14.84
N GLU A 73 6.62 6.82 15.46
CA GLU A 73 7.44 6.41 16.61
C GLU A 73 6.64 5.82 17.78
N MET A 74 5.46 6.37 18.05
CA MET A 74 4.58 5.95 19.14
C MET A 74 3.44 5.03 18.70
N GLY A 75 3.28 4.78 17.40
CA GLY A 75 2.02 4.28 16.84
C GLY A 75 0.90 5.33 16.89
N GLY A 76 -0.17 5.10 16.14
CA GLY A 76 -1.29 6.03 15.97
C GLY A 76 -0.95 7.33 15.22
N GLY A 77 0.30 7.47 14.76
CA GLY A 77 0.80 8.64 14.06
C GLY A 77 0.82 8.46 12.54
N ARG A 78 0.94 9.57 11.82
CA ARG A 78 0.96 9.61 10.36
C ARG A 78 2.39 9.49 9.84
N CYS A 79 2.65 8.44 9.06
CA CYS A 79 3.95 8.24 8.41
C CYS A 79 4.35 9.42 7.52
N ILE A 80 5.61 9.84 7.62
CA ILE A 80 6.19 10.95 6.84
C ILE A 80 6.06 10.76 5.32
N SER A 81 6.08 9.51 4.85
CA SER A 81 6.06 9.17 3.43
C SER A 81 4.66 9.15 2.83
N LEU A 82 3.60 9.24 3.64
CA LEU A 82 2.23 9.22 3.15
C LEU A 82 1.89 10.56 2.47
N ARG A 83 1.35 10.51 1.27
CA ARG A 83 0.90 11.67 0.48
C ARG A 83 -0.60 11.57 0.25
N GLY A 84 -1.30 12.69 0.25
CA GLY A 84 -2.76 12.74 0.19
C GLY A 84 -3.43 12.73 1.57
N GLU A 85 -4.77 12.71 1.55
CA GLU A 85 -5.65 12.75 2.71
C GLU A 85 -6.22 11.36 3.00
N LEU A 86 -6.37 11.01 4.28
CA LEU A 86 -6.89 9.71 4.69
C LEU A 86 -8.30 9.49 4.15
N GLY A 87 -8.55 8.31 3.60
CA GLY A 87 -9.85 7.98 3.01
C GLY A 87 -10.18 8.71 1.70
N LYS A 88 -9.22 9.43 1.09
CA LYS A 88 -9.43 10.14 -0.19
C LYS A 88 -8.69 9.47 -1.34
N PRO A 89 -9.25 9.52 -2.56
CA PRO A 89 -8.58 9.02 -3.75
C PRO A 89 -7.21 9.67 -4.00
N GLY A 90 -6.25 8.85 -4.43
CA GLY A 90 -4.90 9.31 -4.75
C GLY A 90 -3.96 9.38 -3.53
N ILE A 91 -4.37 8.85 -2.38
CA ILE A 91 -3.47 8.63 -1.25
C ILE A 91 -2.45 7.56 -1.60
N HIS A 92 -1.16 7.80 -1.35
CA HIS A 92 -0.10 6.87 -1.70
C HIS A 92 1.17 7.07 -0.87
N CYS A 93 2.04 6.07 -0.88
CA CYS A 93 3.38 6.18 -0.31
C CYS A 93 4.34 6.79 -1.33
N ALA A 94 5.03 7.87 -0.96
CA ALA A 94 6.03 8.52 -1.81
C ALA A 94 7.26 7.64 -2.11
N ILE A 95 7.47 6.58 -1.33
CA ILE A 95 8.61 5.66 -1.45
C ILE A 95 8.14 4.21 -1.63
N TYR A 96 7.04 3.99 -2.34
CA TYR A 96 6.41 2.66 -2.47
C TYR A 96 7.41 1.55 -2.87
N GLU A 97 8.30 1.84 -3.81
CA GLU A 97 9.36 0.92 -4.28
C GLU A 97 10.54 0.78 -3.31
N ASN A 98 10.66 1.65 -2.33
CA ASN A 98 11.73 1.67 -1.33
C ASN A 98 11.19 1.42 0.08
N ARG A 99 9.97 0.88 0.20
CA ARG A 99 9.30 0.67 1.47
C ARG A 99 10.03 -0.40 2.32
N PRO A 100 10.07 -0.23 3.66
CA PRO A 100 10.64 -1.23 4.56
C PRO A 100 9.80 -2.51 4.55
N THR A 101 10.41 -3.61 4.99
CA THR A 101 9.84 -4.96 4.99
C THR A 101 8.45 -5.04 5.64
N PRO A 102 8.19 -4.44 6.83
CA PRO A 102 6.85 -4.47 7.43
C PRO A 102 5.75 -3.83 6.57
N CYS A 103 6.10 -2.89 5.68
CA CYS A 103 5.16 -2.30 4.73
C CYS A 103 5.00 -3.14 3.46
N ARG A 104 5.96 -4.02 3.13
CA ARG A 104 5.85 -4.97 2.00
C ARG A 104 5.00 -6.17 2.36
N GLU A 105 5.17 -6.67 3.57
CA GLU A 105 4.56 -7.91 4.07
C GLU A 105 3.16 -7.71 4.65
N PHE A 106 2.66 -6.48 4.70
CA PHE A 106 1.30 -6.23 5.18
C PHE A 106 0.29 -6.46 4.07
N ASP A 107 -0.37 -7.61 4.10
CA ASP A 107 -1.37 -7.99 3.09
C ASP A 107 -2.76 -7.43 3.39
N ILE A 108 -3.46 -7.01 2.33
CA ILE A 108 -4.88 -6.60 2.41
C ILE A 108 -5.80 -7.82 2.58
N TRP A 109 -5.43 -8.94 1.97
CA TRP A 109 -6.17 -10.20 1.99
C TRP A 109 -5.28 -11.30 2.57
N LEU A 110 -5.90 -12.24 3.28
CA LEU A 110 -5.26 -13.48 3.71
C LEU A 110 -5.04 -14.41 2.50
N PRO A 111 -4.23 -15.48 2.65
CA PRO A 111 -3.93 -16.40 1.54
C PRO A 111 -5.18 -17.02 0.89
N ASP A 112 -6.26 -17.20 1.66
CA ASP A 112 -7.55 -17.72 1.20
C ASP A 112 -8.43 -16.67 0.48
N GLY A 113 -7.91 -15.45 0.27
CA GLY A 113 -8.63 -14.34 -0.36
C GLY A 113 -9.59 -13.60 0.56
N THR A 114 -9.75 -14.02 1.82
CA THR A 114 -10.59 -13.28 2.78
C THR A 114 -9.89 -11.99 3.22
N PRO A 115 -10.62 -10.90 3.54
CA PRO A 115 -9.99 -9.66 3.96
C PRO A 115 -9.20 -9.81 5.26
N ASN A 116 -8.00 -9.22 5.32
CA ASN A 116 -7.18 -9.20 6.52
C ASN A 116 -7.93 -8.46 7.66
N PRO A 117 -8.14 -9.09 8.83
CA PRO A 117 -8.88 -8.49 9.93
C PRO A 117 -8.25 -7.21 10.47
N ASP A 118 -6.92 -7.08 10.45
CA ASP A 118 -6.24 -5.84 10.84
C ASP A 118 -6.50 -4.72 9.84
N CYS A 119 -6.44 -5.01 8.54
CA CYS A 119 -6.81 -4.05 7.50
C CYS A 119 -8.24 -3.54 7.70
N GLN A 120 -9.19 -4.46 7.92
CA GLN A 120 -10.60 -4.11 8.15
C GLN A 120 -10.80 -3.27 9.41
N ARG A 121 -10.15 -3.65 10.52
CA ARG A 121 -10.19 -2.90 11.79
C ARG A 121 -9.74 -1.45 11.60
N LEU A 122 -8.66 -1.23 10.86
CA LEU A 122 -8.13 0.12 10.62
C LEU A 122 -8.99 0.93 9.67
N ARG A 123 -9.54 0.31 8.62
CA ARG A 123 -10.49 0.97 7.73
C ARG A 123 -11.76 1.39 8.49
N LEU A 124 -12.29 0.50 9.34
CA LEU A 124 -13.45 0.80 10.18
C LEU A 124 -13.18 1.99 11.11
N ALA A 125 -11.98 2.09 11.69
CA ALA A 125 -11.59 3.22 12.53
C ALA A 125 -11.58 4.57 11.78
N LEU A 126 -11.45 4.55 10.45
CA LEU A 126 -11.55 5.73 9.58
C LEU A 126 -12.96 5.93 8.99
N GLY A 127 -13.94 5.09 9.34
CA GLY A 127 -15.28 5.13 8.76
C GLY A 127 -15.35 4.68 7.30
N LEU A 128 -14.34 3.94 6.83
CA LEU A 128 -14.26 3.47 5.45
C LEU A 128 -15.03 2.15 5.26
N PRO A 129 -15.56 1.89 4.04
CA PRO A 129 -16.24 0.64 3.75
C PRO A 129 -15.27 -0.54 3.85
N ALA A 130 -15.82 -1.69 4.23
CA ALA A 130 -15.08 -2.94 4.30
C ALA A 130 -14.53 -3.33 2.92
N VAL A 131 -13.32 -3.88 2.90
CA VAL A 131 -12.76 -4.48 1.68
C VAL A 131 -13.56 -5.75 1.38
N ARG A 132 -13.92 -5.95 0.12
CA ARG A 132 -14.54 -7.21 -0.33
C ARG A 132 -13.49 -8.33 -0.36
N PRO A 133 -13.88 -9.60 -0.22
CA PRO A 133 -12.97 -10.72 -0.51
C PRO A 133 -12.34 -10.55 -1.90
N ARG A 134 -11.07 -10.94 -2.03
CA ARG A 134 -10.38 -10.93 -3.32
C ARG A 134 -11.12 -11.89 -4.24
N PRO A 135 -11.51 -11.48 -5.46
CA PRO A 135 -12.10 -12.40 -6.40
C PRO A 135 -11.12 -13.54 -6.70
N ASP A 136 -11.65 -14.74 -6.89
CA ASP A 136 -10.87 -15.88 -7.35
C ASP A 136 -10.20 -15.49 -8.67
N ALA A 137 -8.99 -16.01 -8.93
CA ALA A 137 -8.20 -15.66 -10.12
C ALA A 137 -8.80 -16.26 -11.42
N GLU A 138 -10.10 -16.09 -11.65
CA GLU A 138 -10.81 -16.55 -12.85
C GLU A 138 -10.34 -15.86 -14.14
N ASN A 139 -9.55 -14.78 -14.05
CA ASN A 139 -9.03 -14.04 -15.21
C ASN A 139 -7.57 -14.39 -15.58
N ASP A 140 -6.99 -15.46 -15.04
CA ASP A 140 -5.80 -16.05 -15.67
C ASP A 140 -6.26 -16.91 -16.86
N PRO A 141 -5.97 -16.54 -18.14
CA PRO A 141 -6.41 -17.30 -19.31
C PRO A 141 -5.94 -18.77 -19.31
N LEU A 142 -5.00 -19.10 -18.43
CA LEU A 142 -4.37 -20.40 -18.32
C LEU A 142 -4.73 -21.16 -17.02
N GLY A 143 -5.48 -20.54 -16.11
CA GLY A 143 -5.83 -21.09 -14.79
C GLY A 143 -4.62 -21.58 -13.98
N PRO A 144 -4.83 -22.24 -12.83
CA PRO A 144 -3.77 -22.98 -12.14
C PRO A 144 -3.26 -24.09 -13.07
N GLN A 145 -2.04 -23.94 -13.59
CA GLN A 145 -1.45 -24.90 -14.51
C GLN A 145 -1.12 -26.22 -13.77
N PRO A 146 -1.44 -27.41 -14.34
CA PRO A 146 -1.18 -28.72 -13.71
C PRO A 146 0.29 -28.98 -13.35
N GLN A 147 1.20 -28.24 -13.96
CA GLN A 147 2.64 -28.31 -13.79
C GLN A 147 3.17 -27.62 -12.53
N HIS A 148 2.34 -26.84 -11.83
CA HIS A 148 2.72 -26.16 -10.57
C HIS A 148 1.58 -26.16 -9.54
N PRO A 149 1.25 -27.32 -8.95
CA PRO A 149 0.18 -27.44 -7.95
C PRO A 149 0.50 -26.73 -6.63
N ASP A 150 1.78 -26.42 -6.38
CA ASP A 150 2.26 -25.73 -5.18
C ASP A 150 2.57 -24.25 -5.42
N GLN A 151 2.17 -23.67 -6.56
CA GLN A 151 2.39 -22.25 -6.82
C GLN A 151 1.53 -21.44 -5.83
N PRO A 152 2.13 -20.68 -4.89
CA PRO A 152 1.35 -19.85 -4.00
C PRO A 152 0.63 -18.80 -4.84
N ALA A 153 -0.58 -18.42 -4.41
CA ALA A 153 -1.35 -17.34 -4.99
C ALA A 153 -0.42 -16.15 -5.28
N ALA A 154 -0.33 -15.75 -6.54
CA ALA A 154 0.61 -14.73 -6.98
C ALA A 154 0.43 -13.45 -6.14
N ALA A 155 1.56 -12.92 -5.66
CA ALA A 155 1.68 -11.74 -4.82
C ALA A 155 1.30 -10.45 -5.56
#